data_AF-A0A8X6IMB0-F1
#
_entry.id   AF-A0A8X6IMB0-F1
#
_cell.length_a   1.000
_cell.length_b   1.000
_cell.length_c   1.000
_cell.angle_alpha   90.00
_cell.angle_beta   90.00
_cell.angle_gamma   90.00
#
_symmetry.space_group_name_H-M   'P 1'
#
loop_
_entity.id
_entity.type
_entity.pdbx_description
1 polymer ?
#
loop_
_entity_poly.entity_id
_entity_poly.type
_entity_poly.pdbx_seq_one_letter_code
_entity_poly.pdbx_strand_id
1 'polypeptide(L)'
;MDAETAKALRGRTKAALTRTKNFIEKDDQIFNKNDISNKLEKLELIYTEFDQADAALPLESSEMEEFEAKYYETKAKLQNILENLSVRTNVYNNSSDVFENISNVKSSNFTLPKINIECFSGDYKD
;
A
#
# COMPACT_ATOMS: atom_id res chain seq x y z
N MET A 1 -12.44 32.02 14.29
CA MET A 1 -13.40 30.92 14.49
C MET A 1 -13.97 31.09 15.89
N ASP A 2 -15.29 31.03 16.06
CA ASP A 2 -15.88 31.04 17.40
C ASP A 2 -15.73 29.65 18.06
N ALA A 3 -15.88 29.59 19.38
CA ALA A 3 -15.63 28.36 20.13
C ALA A 3 -16.65 27.24 19.80
N GLU A 4 -17.87 27.59 19.39
CA GLU A 4 -18.91 26.63 19.04
C GLU A 4 -18.61 25.99 17.66
N THR A 5 -18.23 26.81 16.68
CA THR A 5 -17.81 26.34 15.35
C THR A 5 -16.52 25.54 15.40
N ALA A 6 -15.58 25.90 16.29
CA ALA A 6 -14.37 25.13 16.53
C ALA A 6 -14.67 23.72 17.07
N LYS A 7 -15.52 23.61 18.11
CA LYS A 7 -15.97 22.30 18.64
C LYS A 7 -16.68 21.48 17.58
N ALA A 8 -17.57 22.10 16.79
CA ALA A 8 -18.28 21.42 15.72
C ALA A 8 -17.34 20.96 14.60
N LEU A 9 -16.33 21.74 14.23
CA LEU A 9 -15.31 21.34 13.25
C LEU A 9 -14.47 20.18 13.79
N ARG A 10 -13.98 20.27 15.03
CA ARG A 10 -13.24 19.19 15.71
C ARG A 10 -14.01 17.87 15.74
N GLY A 11 -15.30 17.93 16.08
CA GLY A 11 -16.17 16.74 16.06
C GLY A 11 -16.34 16.14 14.66
N ARG A 12 -16.48 17.00 13.63
CA ARG A 12 -16.62 16.57 12.24
C ARG A 12 -15.34 15.91 11.70
N THR A 13 -14.17 16.48 11.99
CA THR A 13 -12.88 15.94 11.56
C THR A 13 -12.57 14.61 12.26
N LYS A 14 -12.88 14.47 13.56
CA LYS A 14 -12.85 13.17 14.27
C LYS A 14 -13.72 12.12 13.58
N ALA A 15 -14.98 12.46 13.28
CA ALA A 15 -15.88 11.53 12.60
C ALA A 15 -15.40 11.19 11.17
N ALA A 16 -14.75 12.12 10.48
CA ALA A 16 -14.16 11.88 9.16
C ALA A 16 -12.95 10.93 9.24
N LEU A 17 -12.08 11.09 10.25
CA LEU A 17 -10.98 10.17 10.52
C LEU A 17 -11.49 8.76 10.80
N THR A 18 -12.47 8.60 11.70
CA THR A 18 -13.09 7.30 12.01
C THR A 18 -13.69 6.63 10.77
N ARG A 19 -14.37 7.40 9.91
CA ARG A 19 -14.91 6.86 8.64
C ARG A 19 -13.81 6.39 7.69
N THR A 20 -12.66 7.06 7.70
CA THR A 20 -11.50 6.67 6.88
C THR A 20 -10.84 5.42 7.43
N LYS A 21 -10.67 5.33 8.76
CA LYS A 21 -10.19 4.11 9.42
C LYS A 21 -11.09 2.91 9.13
N ASN A 22 -12.41 3.06 9.31
CA ASN A 22 -13.39 2.00 9.04
C ASN A 22 -13.50 1.63 7.56
N PHE A 23 -13.10 2.51 6.65
CA PHE A 23 -13.01 2.17 5.23
C PHE A 23 -11.87 1.16 5.02
N ILE A 24 -10.71 1.42 5.61
CA ILE A 24 -9.51 0.59 5.44
C ILE A 24 -9.65 -0.78 6.11
N GLU A 25 -10.36 -0.85 7.23
CA GLU A 25 -10.51 -2.07 8.04
C GLU A 25 -11.55 -3.07 7.50
N LYS A 26 -12.15 -2.80 6.32
CA LYS A 26 -13.06 -3.74 5.68
C LYS A 26 -12.27 -4.77 4.86
N ASP A 27 -12.29 -6.02 5.31
CA ASP A 27 -11.51 -7.12 4.74
C ASP A 27 -11.83 -7.42 3.26
N ASP A 28 -13.06 -7.13 2.79
CA ASP A 28 -13.52 -7.45 1.43
C ASP A 28 -13.29 -6.33 0.41
N GLN A 29 -12.58 -5.26 0.77
CA GLN A 29 -12.48 -4.09 -0.11
C GLN A 29 -11.36 -4.21 -1.16
N ILE A 30 -11.76 -4.22 -2.44
CA ILE A 30 -10.83 -4.02 -3.55
C ILE A 30 -10.53 -2.54 -3.64
N PHE A 31 -9.28 -2.18 -3.36
CA PHE A 31 -8.83 -0.79 -3.42
C PHE A 31 -8.25 -0.45 -4.79
N ASN A 32 -8.73 0.65 -5.38
CA ASN A 32 -8.09 1.27 -6.54
C ASN A 32 -7.00 2.26 -6.07
N LYS A 33 -5.87 2.32 -6.78
CA LYS A 33 -4.77 3.26 -6.52
C LYS A 33 -5.25 4.71 -6.40
N ASN A 34 -6.14 5.13 -7.30
CA ASN A 34 -6.69 6.49 -7.29
C ASN A 34 -7.54 6.75 -6.04
N ASP A 35 -8.34 5.76 -5.61
CA ASP A 35 -9.18 5.91 -4.42
C ASP A 35 -8.34 6.06 -3.15
N ILE A 36 -7.27 5.26 -3.02
CA ILE A 36 -6.34 5.36 -1.89
C ILE A 36 -5.59 6.69 -1.89
N SER A 37 -5.14 7.15 -3.06
CA SER A 37 -4.44 8.45 -3.19
C SER A 37 -5.37 9.60 -2.80
N ASN A 38 -6.61 9.60 -3.32
CA ASN A 38 -7.63 10.57 -2.94
C ASN A 38 -7.98 10.53 -1.44
N LYS A 39 -7.92 9.35 -0.81
CA LYS A 39 -8.14 9.21 0.64
C LYS A 39 -6.97 9.76 1.45
N LEU A 40 -5.73 9.59 0.99
CA LEU A 40 -4.55 10.18 1.62
C LEU A 40 -4.62 11.71 1.57
N GLU A 41 -4.94 12.31 0.42
CA GLU A 41 -5.10 13.77 0.30
C GLU A 41 -6.20 14.31 1.23
N LYS A 42 -7.33 13.61 1.31
CA LYS A 42 -8.41 13.96 2.25
C LYS A 42 -7.98 13.81 3.70
N LEU A 43 -7.15 12.82 4.02
CA LEU A 43 -6.65 12.60 5.37
C LEU A 43 -5.75 13.76 5.83
N GLU A 44 -4.91 14.31 4.94
CA GLU A 44 -4.14 15.52 5.22
C GLU A 44 -5.04 16.73 5.50
N LEU A 45 -6.07 16.93 4.69
CA LEU A 45 -7.04 18.00 4.92
C LEU A 45 -7.72 17.86 6.28
N ILE A 46 -8.17 16.65 6.63
CA ILE A 46 -8.80 16.37 7.94
C ILE A 46 -7.86 16.72 9.09
N TYR A 47 -6.56 16.42 8.97
CA TYR A 47 -5.58 16.78 9.99
C TYR A 47 -5.43 18.30 10.14
N THR A 48 -5.26 19.01 9.03
CA THR A 48 -5.14 20.48 9.07
C THR A 48 -6.38 21.17 9.62
N GLU A 49 -7.58 20.67 9.29
CA GLU A 49 -8.84 21.19 9.83
C GLU A 49 -8.99 20.89 11.32
N PHE A 50 -8.52 19.72 11.77
CA PHE A 50 -8.53 19.37 13.19
C PHE A 50 -7.55 20.25 13.98
N ASP A 51 -6.33 20.44 13.48
CA ASP A 51 -5.31 21.28 14.12
C ASP A 51 -5.79 22.71 14.32
N GLN A 52 -6.37 23.30 13.27
CA GLN A 52 -6.97 24.63 13.34
C GLN A 52 -8.13 24.70 14.35
N ALA A 53 -8.97 23.66 14.39
CA ALA A 53 -10.11 23.60 15.31
C ALA A 53 -9.68 23.43 16.77
N ASP A 54 -8.66 22.61 17.03
CA ASP A 54 -8.15 22.34 18.37
C ASP A 54 -7.35 23.53 18.92
N ALA A 55 -6.54 24.18 18.08
CA ALA A 55 -5.82 25.40 18.42
C ALA A 55 -6.74 26.60 18.75
N ALA A 56 -7.99 26.58 18.25
CA ALA A 56 -9.00 27.60 18.56
C ALA A 56 -9.70 27.36 19.92
N LEU A 57 -9.41 26.26 20.61
CA LEU A 57 -9.98 25.89 21.90
C LEU A 57 -8.93 26.00 23.03
N PRO A 58 -9.36 26.06 24.31
CA PRO A 58 -8.45 26.04 25.43
C PRO A 58 -7.56 24.79 25.45
N LEU A 59 -6.30 24.96 25.81
CA LEU A 59 -5.29 23.88 25.79
C LEU A 59 -5.68 22.70 26.68
N GLU A 60 -6.37 22.96 27.79
CA GLU A 60 -6.87 21.93 28.72
C GLU A 60 -7.93 21.02 28.09
N SER A 61 -8.53 21.46 26.99
CA SER A 61 -9.52 20.70 26.21
C SER A 61 -8.94 20.10 24.93
N SER A 62 -7.62 20.20 24.72
CA SER A 62 -6.95 19.68 23.54
C SER A 62 -7.12 18.18 23.44
N GLU A 63 -7.47 17.72 22.24
CA GLU A 63 -7.57 16.30 21.91
C GLU A 63 -6.51 15.89 20.87
N MET A 64 -5.49 16.74 20.67
CA MET A 64 -4.51 16.60 19.60
C MET A 64 -3.75 15.28 19.65
N GLU A 65 -3.21 14.91 20.81
CA GLU A 65 -2.38 13.70 20.94
C GLU A 65 -3.14 12.42 20.54
N GLU A 66 -4.38 12.27 21.03
CA GLU A 66 -5.22 11.11 20.70
C GLU A 66 -5.60 11.10 19.20
N PHE A 67 -5.91 12.27 18.65
CA PHE A 67 -6.26 12.42 17.25
C PHE A 67 -5.06 12.09 16.34
N GLU A 68 -3.89 12.60 16.68
CA GLU A 68 -2.65 12.47 15.92
C GLU A 68 -2.18 11.01 15.88
N ALA A 69 -2.25 10.29 17.00
CA ALA A 69 -1.96 8.86 17.03
C ALA A 69 -2.84 8.07 16.04
N LYS A 70 -4.17 8.34 16.04
CA LYS A 70 -5.10 7.69 15.11
C LYS A 70 -4.87 8.11 13.66
N TYR A 71 -4.53 9.38 13.43
CA TYR A 71 -4.20 9.89 12.09
C TYR A 71 -2.98 9.17 11.51
N TYR A 72 -1.86 9.09 12.24
CA TYR A 72 -0.65 8.43 11.75
C TYR A 72 -0.85 6.93 11.56
N GLU A 73 -1.57 6.26 12.46
CA GLU A 73 -1.95 4.85 12.29
C GLU A 73 -2.73 4.65 10.97
N THR A 74 -3.73 5.50 10.72
CA THR A 74 -4.58 5.44 9.52
C THR A 74 -3.78 5.73 8.25
N LYS A 75 -2.89 6.72 8.30
CA LYS A 75 -2.01 7.12 7.20
C LYS A 75 -1.05 5.99 6.82
N ALA A 76 -0.41 5.37 7.81
CA ALA A 76 0.50 4.25 7.58
C ALA A 76 -0.20 3.07 6.91
N LYS A 77 -1.44 2.73 7.33
CA LYS A 77 -2.24 1.68 6.68
C LYS A 77 -2.55 2.02 5.21
N LEU A 78 -2.96 3.26 4.90
CA LEU A 78 -3.21 3.68 3.52
C LEU A 78 -1.96 3.63 2.64
N GLN A 79 -0.82 4.08 3.17
CA GLN A 79 0.46 4.04 2.45
C GLN A 79 0.88 2.60 2.15
N ASN A 80 0.75 1.70 3.13
CA ASN A 80 1.04 0.28 2.94
C ASN A 80 0.16 -0.35 1.84
N ILE A 81 -1.13 -0.03 1.82
CA ILE A 81 -2.05 -0.49 0.75
C ILE A 81 -1.59 0.04 -0.60
N LEU A 82 -1.23 1.33 -0.69
CA LEU A 82 -0.78 1.95 -1.93
C LEU A 82 0.50 1.30 -2.47
N GLU A 83 1.46 1.02 -1.60
CA GLU A 83 2.71 0.34 -1.94
C GLU A 83 2.45 -1.08 -2.45
N ASN A 84 1.61 -1.86 -1.76
CA ASN A 84 1.24 -3.21 -2.17
C ASN A 84 0.53 -3.25 -3.54
N LEU A 85 -0.32 -2.27 -3.82
CA LEU A 85 -0.95 -2.12 -5.14
C LEU A 85 0.09 -1.86 -6.23
N SER A 86 1.08 -1.00 -5.95
CA SER A 86 2.16 -0.70 -6.90
C SER A 86 3.08 -1.89 -7.16
N VAL A 87 3.36 -2.72 -6.13
CA VAL A 87 4.15 -3.95 -6.29
C VAL A 87 3.42 -4.95 -7.18
N ARG A 88 2.10 -5.14 -6.99
CA ARG A 88 1.30 -6.03 -7.84
C ARG A 88 1.38 -5.63 -9.31
N THR A 89 1.21 -4.35 -9.65
CA THR A 89 1.31 -3.88 -11.04
C THR A 89 2.69 -4.13 -11.65
N ASN A 90 3.77 -3.98 -10.87
CA ASN A 90 5.13 -4.21 -11.35
C ASN A 90 5.41 -5.70 -11.62
N VAL A 91 4.89 -6.60 -10.77
CA VAL A 91 5.05 -8.05 -10.98
C VAL A 91 4.32 -8.52 -12.25
N TYR A 92 3.10 -8.01 -12.51
CA TYR A 92 2.36 -8.37 -13.73
C TYR A 92 3.04 -7.85 -15.01
N ASN A 93 3.54 -6.60 -15.01
CA ASN A 93 4.21 -6.04 -16.18
C ASN A 93 5.53 -6.75 -16.49
N ASN A 94 6.30 -7.16 -15.48
CA ASN A 94 7.52 -7.94 -15.69
C ASN A 94 7.24 -9.37 -16.17
N SER A 95 6.03 -9.90 -15.96
CA SER A 95 5.67 -11.26 -16.40
C SER A 95 5.15 -11.32 -17.85
N SER A 96 4.60 -10.23 -18.40
CA SER A 96 4.21 -10.19 -19.82
C SER A 96 5.41 -10.11 -20.76
N ASP A 97 6.48 -9.41 -20.34
CA ASP A 97 7.72 -9.29 -21.12
C ASP A 97 8.51 -10.62 -21.22
N VAL A 98 8.27 -11.54 -20.29
CA VAL A 98 8.85 -12.90 -20.35
C VAL A 98 8.06 -13.77 -21.34
N PHE A 99 6.75 -13.59 -21.48
CA PHE A 99 5.93 -14.38 -22.39
C PHE A 99 6.03 -13.92 -23.86
N GLU A 100 6.20 -12.63 -24.13
CA GLU A 100 6.44 -12.12 -25.49
C GLU A 100 7.84 -12.48 -26.03
N ASN A 101 8.82 -12.72 -25.16
CA ASN A 101 10.13 -13.23 -25.59
C ASN A 101 10.12 -14.71 -25.99
N ILE A 102 9.12 -15.51 -25.58
CA ILE A 102 9.05 -16.94 -25.93
C ILE A 102 8.48 -17.13 -27.35
N SER A 103 7.59 -16.24 -27.81
CA SER A 103 6.98 -16.36 -29.15
C SER A 103 7.90 -15.93 -30.29
N ASN A 104 9.04 -15.27 -29.98
CA ASN A 104 10.02 -14.82 -30.96
C ASN A 104 11.29 -15.72 -31.07
N VAL A 105 11.38 -16.82 -30.30
CA VAL A 105 12.44 -17.83 -30.46
C VAL A 105 12.07 -18.81 -31.57
N LYS A 106 11.90 -18.29 -32.79
CA LYS A 106 12.10 -19.12 -33.98
C LYS A 106 13.62 -19.27 -34.18
N SER A 107 14.10 -20.51 -34.07
CA SER A 107 15.38 -21.01 -34.62
C SER A 107 16.70 -20.82 -33.85
N SER A 108 16.73 -20.91 -32.52
CA SER A 108 17.99 -21.26 -31.86
C SER A 108 18.22 -22.77 -31.97
N ASN A 109 19.00 -23.20 -32.97
CA ASN A 109 19.57 -24.54 -33.06
C ASN A 109 20.55 -24.76 -31.89
N PHE A 110 20.01 -24.99 -30.70
CA PHE A 110 20.79 -25.30 -29.52
C PHE A 110 21.35 -26.71 -29.69
N THR A 111 22.64 -26.79 -30.00
CA THR A 111 23.36 -28.05 -30.13
C THR A 111 24.08 -28.31 -28.82
N LEU A 112 23.70 -29.38 -28.11
CA LEU A 112 24.35 -29.77 -26.87
C LEU A 112 25.82 -30.14 -27.14
N PRO A 113 26.77 -29.72 -26.28
CA PRO A 113 28.15 -30.15 -26.38
C PRO A 113 28.24 -31.67 -26.18
N LYS A 114 29.05 -32.34 -26.99
CA LYS A 114 29.30 -33.78 -26.82
C LYS A 114 30.05 -34.01 -25.52
N ILE A 115 29.39 -34.63 -24.55
CA ILE A 115 30.01 -35.08 -23.31
C ILE A 115 30.63 -36.45 -23.59
N ASN A 116 31.95 -36.57 -23.40
CA ASN A 116 32.64 -37.84 -23.48
C ASN A 116 32.64 -38.45 -22.07
N ILE A 117 31.69 -39.36 -21.83
CA ILE A 117 31.61 -40.08 -20.55
C ILE A 117 32.48 -41.33 -20.70
N GLU A 118 33.51 -41.45 -19.87
CA GLU A 118 34.29 -42.69 -19.78
C GLU A 118 33.37 -43.81 -19.28
N CYS A 119 33.22 -44.86 -20.09
CA CYS A 119 32.46 -46.03 -19.69
C CYS A 119 33.14 -46.68 -18.49
N PHE A 120 32.43 -46.70 -17.37
CA PHE A 120 32.81 -47.47 -16.21
C PHE A 120 32.94 -48.96 -16.59
N SER A 121 34.14 -49.52 -16.45
CA SER A 121 34.46 -50.93 -16.71
C SER A 121 34.67 -51.74 -15.42
N GLY A 122 34.24 -51.20 -14.27
CA GLY A 122 34.38 -51.88 -12.99
C GLY A 122 33.26 -52.90 -12.78
N ASP A 123 33.60 -54.06 -12.23
CA ASP A 123 32.61 -54.96 -11.66
C ASP A 123 32.17 -54.41 -10.30
N TYR A 124 30.86 -54.37 -10.06
CA TYR A 124 30.33 -54.11 -8.73
C TYR A 124 30.68 -55.29 -7.83
N LYS A 125 31.38 -55.02 -6.73
CA LYS A 125 31.58 -56.03 -5.68
C LYS A 125 30.35 -56.00 -4.77
N ASP A 126 29.67 -57.14 -4.72
CA ASP A 126 28.63 -57.46 -3.72
C ASP A 126 29.21 -57.55 -2.30
#